data_AF-A0A2I0T6F6-F1
#
_entry.id   AF-A0A2I0T6F6-F1
#
_cell.length_a   1.000
_cell.length_b   1.000
_cell.length_c   1.000
_cell.angle_alpha   90.00
_cell.angle_beta   90.00
_cell.angle_gamma   90.00
#
_symmetry.space_group_name_H-M   'P 1'
#
loop_
_entity.id
_entity.type
_entity.pdbx_description
1 polymer ?
#
loop_
_entity_poly.entity_id
_entity_poly.type
_entity_poly.pdbx_seq_one_letter_code
_entity_poly.pdbx_strand_id
1 'polypeptide(L)'
;MVENAYYYCNPPPAEKTVKKKRPPLQEYIRKLLYKDLSKVTTEKVLRQMRKLPWQDAEVKDYVICCMINIWNVKYNSIHCVANLLAGLVLYQEDVGIHVVDGVLEDIRLGMEVNQPKFNQRRISSAKFLGELYNYRMVESAVIFRTLYSFTSFGVNPDGSPSPLDPPEHLFRIRLVCTILDTCGQYFDRGSSKRKLDCFLVYFQVF
;
A
#
# COMPACT_ATOMS: atom_id res chain seq x y z
N MET A 1 8.79 -14.26 14.21
CA MET A 1 9.03 -15.59 13.61
C MET A 1 8.38 -16.72 14.41
N VAL A 2 8.21 -16.59 15.73
CA VAL A 2 7.63 -17.61 16.61
C VAL A 2 6.11 -17.80 16.40
N GLU A 3 5.34 -16.73 16.17
CA GLU A 3 3.89 -16.82 16.00
C GLU A 3 3.46 -17.62 14.75
N ASN A 4 4.18 -17.48 13.63
CA ASN A 4 3.90 -18.26 12.42
C ASN A 4 4.14 -19.77 12.64
N ALA A 5 5.14 -20.14 13.45
CA ALA A 5 5.40 -21.53 13.81
C ALA A 5 4.32 -22.08 14.75
N TYR A 6 3.86 -21.25 15.71
CA TYR A 6 2.76 -21.60 16.62
C TYR A 6 1.45 -21.91 15.87
N TYR A 7 1.04 -21.05 14.91
CA TYR A 7 -0.17 -21.27 14.11
C TYR A 7 -0.05 -22.39 13.08
N TYR A 8 1.17 -22.84 12.76
CA TYR A 8 1.39 -24.02 11.92
C TYR A 8 1.12 -25.32 12.70
N CYS A 9 1.48 -25.35 13.99
CA CYS A 9 1.25 -26.50 14.87
C CYS A 9 -0.16 -26.52 15.49
N ASN A 10 -0.77 -25.35 15.68
CA ASN A 10 -2.14 -25.22 16.19
C ASN A 10 -2.94 -24.26 15.30
N PRO A 11 -3.40 -24.73 14.12
CA PRO A 11 -4.20 -23.90 13.23
C PRO A 11 -5.51 -23.53 13.92
N PRO A 12 -5.85 -22.24 14.02
CA PRO A 12 -7.11 -21.83 14.63
C PRO A 12 -8.28 -22.45 13.85
N PRO A 13 -9.42 -22.74 14.52
CA PRO A 13 -10.58 -23.31 13.86
C PRO A 13 -10.96 -22.41 12.69
N ALA A 14 -10.91 -22.95 11.48
CA ALA A 14 -11.23 -22.22 10.27
C ALA A 14 -12.71 -21.82 10.31
N GLU A 15 -12.98 -20.57 10.68
CA GLU A 15 -14.30 -19.98 10.50
C GLU A 15 -14.67 -20.16 9.03
N LYS A 16 -15.76 -20.88 8.76
CA LYS A 16 -16.31 -21.03 7.40
C LYS A 16 -16.53 -19.63 6.85
N THR A 17 -15.62 -19.18 6.00
CA THR A 17 -15.67 -17.85 5.43
C THR A 17 -16.88 -17.82 4.52
N VAL A 18 -17.96 -17.18 4.98
CA VAL A 18 -19.18 -17.02 4.19
C VAL A 18 -18.78 -16.25 2.93
N LYS A 19 -18.80 -16.93 1.79
CA LYS A 19 -18.57 -16.26 0.50
C LYS A 19 -19.72 -15.29 0.28
N LYS A 20 -19.47 -14.00 0.51
CA LYS A 20 -20.42 -12.92 0.19
C LYS A 20 -20.83 -13.09 -1.27
N LYS A 21 -22.14 -13.23 -1.53
CA LYS A 21 -22.66 -13.20 -2.91
C LYS A 21 -22.33 -11.82 -3.48
N ARG A 22 -21.63 -11.78 -4.61
CA ARG A 22 -21.26 -10.53 -5.29
C ARG A 22 -21.82 -10.50 -6.71
N PRO A 23 -22.11 -9.31 -7.23
CA PRO A 23 -22.45 -9.13 -8.64
C PRO A 23 -21.36 -9.68 -9.58
N PRO A 24 -21.73 -10.18 -10.78
CA PRO A 24 -20.77 -10.74 -11.73
C PRO A 24 -19.62 -9.79 -12.10
N LEU A 25 -19.93 -8.50 -12.26
CA LEU A 25 -18.93 -7.49 -12.62
C LEU A 25 -17.90 -7.27 -11.51
N GLN A 26 -18.34 -7.29 -10.24
CA GLN A 26 -17.43 -7.20 -9.10
C GLN A 26 -16.50 -8.43 -9.00
N GLU A 27 -17.00 -9.64 -9.28
CA GLU A 27 -16.15 -10.84 -9.34
C GLU A 27 -15.17 -10.79 -10.52
N TYR A 28 -15.60 -10.24 -11.66
CA TYR A 28 -14.72 -10.03 -12.81
C TYR A 28 -13.57 -9.07 -12.49
N ILE A 29 -13.85 -7.91 -11.89
CA ILE A 29 -12.82 -6.93 -11.47
C ILE A 29 -11.83 -7.57 -10.49
N ARG A 30 -12.33 -8.30 -9.48
CA ARG A 30 -11.47 -9.02 -8.52
C ARG A 30 -10.61 -10.07 -9.21
N LYS A 31 -11.16 -10.81 -10.18
CA LYS A 31 -10.41 -11.80 -10.94
C LYS A 31 -9.28 -11.12 -11.72
N LEU A 32 -9.58 -10.03 -12.41
CA LEU A 32 -8.58 -9.27 -13.16
C LEU A 32 -7.43 -8.79 -12.25
N LEU A 33 -7.75 -8.12 -11.13
CA LEU A 33 -6.75 -7.50 -10.27
C LEU A 33 -6.00 -8.50 -9.38
N TYR A 34 -6.70 -9.48 -8.79
CA TYR A 34 -6.12 -10.33 -7.74
C TYR A 34 -5.65 -11.71 -8.22
N LYS A 35 -6.05 -12.13 -9.44
CA LYS A 35 -5.69 -13.45 -9.98
C LYS A 35 -4.96 -13.36 -11.30
N ASP A 36 -5.52 -12.61 -12.26
CA ASP A 36 -5.02 -12.63 -13.63
C ASP A 36 -3.86 -11.65 -13.84
N LEU A 37 -3.77 -10.58 -13.05
CA LEU A 37 -2.71 -9.57 -13.17
C LEU A 37 -1.34 -10.11 -12.75
N SER A 38 -0.39 -10.00 -13.66
CA SER A 38 1.01 -10.40 -13.52
C SER A 38 1.86 -9.61 -14.52
N LYS A 39 3.19 -9.68 -14.39
CA LYS A 39 4.13 -8.98 -15.28
C LYS A 39 3.86 -9.23 -16.76
N VAL A 40 3.47 -10.46 -17.14
CA VAL A 40 3.22 -10.86 -18.54
C VAL A 40 1.80 -10.59 -19.02
N THR A 41 0.84 -10.40 -18.11
CA THR A 41 -0.58 -10.19 -18.46
C THR A 41 -1.02 -8.74 -18.35
N THR A 42 -0.14 -7.83 -17.90
CA THR A 42 -0.44 -6.40 -17.65
C THR A 42 -1.18 -5.74 -18.82
N GLU A 43 -0.69 -5.87 -20.05
CA GLU A 43 -1.33 -5.25 -21.23
C GLU A 43 -2.72 -5.83 -21.54
N LYS A 44 -2.90 -7.14 -21.34
CA LYS A 44 -4.18 -7.82 -21.54
C LYS A 44 -5.19 -7.38 -20.49
N VAL A 45 -4.76 -7.25 -19.23
CA VAL A 45 -5.60 -6.74 -18.14
C VAL A 45 -5.94 -5.28 -18.37
N LEU A 46 -4.98 -4.43 -18.74
CA LEU A 46 -5.22 -3.01 -19.05
C LEU A 46 -6.25 -2.84 -20.17
N ARG A 47 -6.15 -3.61 -21.25
CA ARG A 47 -7.14 -3.60 -22.34
C ARG A 47 -8.55 -3.99 -21.88
N GLN A 48 -8.67 -4.86 -20.89
CA GLN A 48 -9.97 -5.24 -20.30
C GLN A 48 -10.48 -4.16 -19.34
N MET A 49 -9.61 -3.61 -18.48
CA MET A 49 -9.96 -2.53 -17.54
C MET A 49 -10.50 -1.30 -18.27
N ARG A 50 -9.89 -0.93 -19.40
CA ARG A 50 -10.37 0.20 -20.23
C ARG A 50 -11.79 0.02 -20.79
N LYS A 51 -12.29 -1.22 -20.87
CA LYS A 51 -13.63 -1.54 -21.41
C LYS A 51 -14.71 -1.62 -20.33
N LEU A 52 -14.34 -1.44 -19.06
CA LEU A 52 -15.33 -1.37 -17.98
C LEU A 52 -16.25 -0.15 -18.18
N PRO A 53 -17.51 -0.21 -17.72
CA PRO A 53 -18.44 0.92 -17.82
C PRO A 53 -18.06 2.01 -16.80
N TRP A 54 -17.05 2.83 -17.11
CA TRP A 54 -16.54 3.88 -16.21
C TRP A 54 -17.52 5.03 -15.92
N GLN A 55 -18.64 5.09 -16.66
CA GLN A 55 -19.75 6.01 -16.38
C GLN A 55 -20.62 5.53 -15.22
N ASP A 56 -20.54 4.25 -14.88
CA ASP A 56 -21.20 3.69 -13.70
C ASP A 56 -20.31 3.93 -12.47
N ALA A 57 -20.80 4.79 -11.58
CA ALA A 57 -20.09 5.17 -10.35
C ALA A 57 -19.83 3.97 -9.45
N GLU A 58 -20.78 3.02 -9.33
CA GLU A 58 -20.59 1.84 -8.47
C GLU A 58 -19.43 0.97 -8.95
N VAL A 59 -19.27 0.86 -10.27
CA VAL A 59 -18.19 0.10 -10.89
C VAL A 59 -16.85 0.79 -10.68
N LYS A 60 -16.81 2.11 -10.90
CA LYS A 60 -15.61 2.92 -10.68
C LYS A 60 -15.15 2.84 -9.22
N ASP A 61 -16.07 3.10 -8.28
CA ASP A 61 -15.80 3.05 -6.84
C ASP A 61 -15.32 1.68 -6.40
N TYR A 62 -15.88 0.62 -6.98
CA TYR A 62 -15.45 -0.74 -6.67
C TYR A 62 -14.04 -1.06 -7.20
N VAL A 63 -13.66 -0.54 -8.36
CA VAL A 63 -12.28 -0.66 -8.87
C VAL A 63 -11.31 0.08 -7.95
N ILE A 64 -11.62 1.33 -7.59
CA ILE A 64 -10.82 2.16 -6.69
C ILE A 64 -10.64 1.43 -5.35
N CYS A 65 -11.74 0.97 -4.76
CA CYS A 65 -11.74 0.19 -3.54
C CYS A 65 -10.87 -1.07 -3.67
N CYS A 66 -10.92 -1.80 -4.79
CA CYS A 66 -10.08 -2.97 -4.99
C CYS A 66 -8.59 -2.63 -5.09
N MET A 67 -8.22 -1.51 -5.72
CA MET A 67 -6.83 -1.08 -5.83
C MET A 67 -6.27 -0.59 -4.48
N ILE A 68 -7.08 0.11 -3.68
CA ILE A 68 -6.72 0.49 -2.30
C ILE A 68 -6.53 -0.75 -1.42
N ASN A 69 -7.39 -1.77 -1.61
CA ASN A 69 -7.31 -3.05 -0.89
C ASN A 69 -6.16 -3.97 -1.41
N ILE A 70 -4.96 -3.41 -1.55
CA ILE A 70 -3.82 -4.01 -2.25
C ILE A 70 -3.28 -5.29 -1.60
N TRP A 71 -3.58 -5.53 -0.31
CA TRP A 71 -3.22 -6.76 0.40
C TRP A 71 -3.90 -8.02 -0.14
N ASN A 72 -4.90 -7.88 -1.03
CA ASN A 72 -5.46 -9.01 -1.77
C ASN A 72 -4.57 -9.44 -2.95
N VAL A 73 -3.57 -8.65 -3.32
CA VAL A 73 -2.58 -8.94 -4.37
C VAL A 73 -1.35 -9.58 -3.72
N LYS A 74 -0.73 -10.53 -4.43
CA LYS A 74 0.56 -11.10 -3.98
C LYS A 74 1.61 -10.00 -3.88
N TYR A 75 2.39 -10.01 -2.81
CA TYR A 75 3.39 -8.97 -2.52
C TYR A 75 4.32 -8.66 -3.72
N ASN A 76 4.82 -9.70 -4.39
CA ASN A 76 5.71 -9.57 -5.55
C ASN A 76 5.02 -9.08 -6.83
N SER A 77 3.69 -8.94 -6.83
CA SER A 77 2.91 -8.46 -7.97
C SER A 77 2.27 -7.09 -7.70
N ILE A 78 2.51 -6.47 -6.54
CA ILE A 78 2.01 -5.12 -6.22
C ILE A 78 2.47 -4.09 -7.26
N HIS A 79 3.72 -4.18 -7.71
CA HIS A 79 4.27 -3.30 -8.75
C HIS A 79 3.48 -3.39 -10.09
N CYS A 80 2.84 -4.54 -10.38
CA CYS A 80 2.00 -4.69 -11.57
C CYS A 80 0.71 -3.85 -11.47
N VAL A 81 0.18 -3.64 -10.26
CA VAL A 81 -0.99 -2.77 -10.04
C VAL A 81 -0.63 -1.31 -10.26
N ALA A 82 0.55 -0.88 -9.78
CA ALA A 82 1.05 0.48 -10.02
C ALA A 82 1.27 0.72 -11.53
N ASN A 83 1.86 -0.24 -12.24
CA ASN A 83 2.02 -0.19 -13.70
C ASN A 83 0.66 -0.12 -14.43
N LEU A 84 -0.28 -0.96 -14.02
CA LEU A 84 -1.64 -0.97 -14.57
C LEU A 84 -2.33 0.39 -14.38
N LEU A 85 -2.20 0.98 -13.18
CA LEU A 85 -2.79 2.28 -12.85
C LEU A 85 -2.18 3.39 -13.70
N ALA A 86 -0.85 3.42 -13.85
CA ALA A 86 -0.15 4.38 -14.70
C ALA A 86 -0.60 4.32 -16.17
N GLY A 87 -0.92 3.13 -16.69
CA GLY A 87 -1.50 2.97 -18.02
C GLY A 87 -2.99 3.35 -18.10
N LEU A 88 -3.73 3.22 -17.00
CA LEU A 88 -5.16 3.48 -16.93
C LEU A 88 -5.48 4.98 -16.81
N VAL A 89 -4.66 5.75 -16.09
CA VAL A 89 -4.89 7.20 -15.89
C VAL A 89 -4.83 8.03 -17.15
N LEU A 90 -4.22 7.50 -18.22
CA LEU A 90 -4.29 8.11 -19.56
C LEU A 90 -5.72 8.18 -20.13
N TYR A 91 -6.64 7.39 -19.57
CA TYR A 91 -8.04 7.32 -19.99
C TYR A 91 -9.02 7.68 -18.86
N GLN A 92 -8.63 7.46 -17.60
CA GLN A 92 -9.44 7.65 -16.39
C GLN A 92 -8.55 8.26 -15.29
N GLU A 93 -8.24 9.54 -15.42
CA GLU A 93 -7.29 10.26 -14.54
C GLU A 93 -7.76 10.29 -13.07
N ASP A 94 -9.05 10.51 -12.86
CA ASP A 94 -9.71 10.56 -11.55
C ASP A 94 -9.48 9.30 -10.71
N VAL A 95 -9.49 8.13 -11.35
CA VAL A 95 -9.22 6.84 -10.69
C VAL A 95 -7.83 6.82 -10.06
N GLY A 96 -6.83 7.40 -10.71
CA GLY A 96 -5.47 7.48 -10.18
C GLY A 96 -5.39 8.30 -8.90
N ILE A 97 -6.01 9.47 -8.91
CA ILE A 97 -6.06 10.40 -7.78
C ILE A 97 -6.72 9.72 -6.59
N HIS A 98 -7.91 9.14 -6.78
CA HIS A 98 -8.65 8.48 -5.70
C HIS A 98 -7.92 7.27 -5.11
N VAL A 99 -7.18 6.51 -5.92
CA VAL A 99 -6.38 5.38 -5.41
C VAL A 99 -5.20 5.89 -4.57
N VAL A 100 -4.50 6.93 -5.02
CA VAL A 100 -3.39 7.53 -4.27
C VAL A 100 -3.89 8.07 -2.93
N ASP A 101 -4.97 8.86 -2.93
CA ASP A 101 -5.56 9.43 -1.71
C ASP A 101 -6.00 8.32 -0.74
N GLY A 102 -6.68 7.29 -1.26
CA GLY A 102 -7.13 6.16 -0.46
C GLY A 102 -5.99 5.33 0.15
N VAL A 103 -4.85 5.18 -0.54
CA VAL A 103 -3.67 4.50 0.00
C VAL A 103 -3.01 5.31 1.10
N LEU A 104 -2.89 6.63 0.92
CA LEU A 104 -2.34 7.52 1.95
C LEU A 104 -3.23 7.55 3.20
N GLU A 105 -4.54 7.56 3.03
CA GLU A 105 -5.51 7.45 4.11
C GLU A 105 -5.41 6.10 4.83
N ASP A 106 -5.30 4.98 4.09
CA ASP A 106 -5.14 3.64 4.69
C ASP A 106 -3.85 3.54 5.52
N ILE A 107 -2.78 4.21 5.09
CA ILE A 107 -1.52 4.30 5.84
C ILE A 107 -1.71 5.10 7.13
N ARG A 108 -2.40 6.25 7.07
CA ARG A 108 -2.70 7.09 8.25
C ARG A 108 -3.56 6.34 9.26
N LEU A 109 -4.70 5.81 8.82
CA LEU A 109 -5.61 5.01 9.64
C LEU A 109 -4.90 3.77 10.22
N GLY A 110 -3.98 3.17 9.45
CA GLY A 110 -3.16 2.05 9.93
C GLY A 110 -2.27 2.41 11.13
N MET A 111 -1.80 3.66 11.24
CA MET A 111 -1.07 4.14 12.42
C MET A 111 -1.98 4.42 13.62
N GLU A 112 -3.22 4.85 13.38
CA GLU A 112 -4.20 5.15 14.44
C GLU A 112 -4.79 3.88 15.06
N VAL A 113 -5.16 2.90 14.23
CA VAL A 113 -5.71 1.62 14.69
C VAL A 113 -4.62 0.76 15.35
N ASN A 114 -3.43 0.72 14.75
CA ASN A 114 -2.22 0.06 15.24
C ASN A 114 -2.37 -1.39 15.75
N GLN A 115 -3.30 -2.18 15.19
CA GLN A 115 -3.53 -3.58 15.62
C GLN A 115 -2.63 -4.56 14.85
N PRO A 116 -1.91 -5.49 15.53
CA PRO A 116 -0.99 -6.43 14.88
C PRO A 116 -1.60 -7.30 13.77
N LYS A 117 -2.89 -7.65 13.87
CA LYS A 117 -3.61 -8.42 12.84
C LYS A 117 -3.64 -7.74 11.46
N PHE A 118 -3.42 -6.43 11.40
CA PHE A 118 -3.37 -5.66 10.16
C PHE A 118 -1.95 -5.39 9.65
N ASN A 119 -0.92 -5.95 10.28
CA ASN A 119 0.48 -5.70 9.92
C ASN A 119 0.79 -6.04 8.46
N GLN A 120 0.28 -7.18 7.94
CA GLN A 120 0.48 -7.52 6.53
C GLN A 120 -0.18 -6.52 5.58
N ARG A 121 -1.40 -6.04 5.92
CA ARG A 121 -2.10 -5.00 5.15
C ARG A 121 -1.30 -3.70 5.11
N ARG A 122 -0.83 -3.23 6.27
CA ARG A 122 -0.05 -1.99 6.38
C ARG A 122 1.25 -2.05 5.59
N ILE A 123 1.96 -3.18 5.63
CA ILE A 123 3.18 -3.39 4.83
C ILE A 123 2.85 -3.36 3.34
N SER A 124 1.77 -4.01 2.91
CA SER A 124 1.36 -3.99 1.49
C SER A 124 0.98 -2.58 1.01
N SER A 125 0.29 -1.79 1.82
CA SER A 125 -0.06 -0.38 1.50
C SER A 125 1.20 0.50 1.41
N ALA A 126 2.17 0.36 2.32
CA ALA A 126 3.46 1.05 2.25
C ALA A 126 4.30 0.64 1.02
N LYS A 127 4.36 -0.67 0.72
CA LYS A 127 4.99 -1.19 -0.49
C LYS A 127 4.33 -0.61 -1.74
N PHE A 128 3.00 -0.57 -1.78
CA PHE A 128 2.26 -0.05 -2.91
C PHE A 128 2.51 1.44 -3.13
N LEU A 129 2.57 2.25 -2.07
CA LEU A 129 2.95 3.65 -2.17
C LEU A 129 4.35 3.84 -2.79
N GLY A 130 5.33 3.02 -2.40
CA GLY A 130 6.65 3.04 -3.03
C GLY A 130 6.61 2.68 -4.51
N GLU A 131 5.80 1.70 -4.91
CA GLU A 131 5.61 1.37 -6.32
C GLU A 131 4.87 2.48 -7.09
N LEU A 132 3.90 3.17 -6.47
CA LEU A 132 3.24 4.33 -7.07
C LEU A 132 4.26 5.44 -7.41
N TYR A 133 5.28 5.65 -6.57
CA TYR A 133 6.39 6.54 -6.92
C TYR A 133 7.22 6.02 -8.10
N ASN A 134 7.59 4.73 -8.09
CA ASN A 134 8.38 4.11 -9.16
C ASN A 134 7.71 4.23 -10.54
N TYR A 135 6.38 4.17 -10.58
CA TYR A 135 5.56 4.32 -11.79
C TYR A 135 5.02 5.75 -12.00
N ARG A 136 5.59 6.76 -11.31
CA ARG A 136 5.30 8.19 -11.48
C ARG A 136 3.85 8.60 -11.20
N MET A 137 3.16 7.85 -10.35
CA MET A 137 1.83 8.21 -9.85
C MET A 137 1.89 9.26 -8.73
N VAL A 138 3.02 9.36 -8.03
CA VAL A 138 3.27 10.37 -6.99
C VAL A 138 4.69 10.93 -7.08
N GLU A 139 4.87 12.15 -6.61
CA GLU A 139 6.18 12.78 -6.51
C GLU A 139 6.93 12.40 -5.23
N SER A 140 8.26 12.63 -5.21
CA SER A 140 9.10 12.38 -4.03
C SER A 140 8.62 13.11 -2.76
N ALA A 141 7.96 14.26 -2.90
CA ALA A 141 7.39 15.00 -1.77
C ALA A 141 6.38 14.18 -0.96
N VAL A 142 5.57 13.33 -1.62
CA VAL A 142 4.60 12.45 -0.97
C VAL A 142 5.31 11.35 -0.18
N ILE A 143 6.36 10.77 -0.75
CA ILE A 143 7.18 9.74 -0.09
C ILE A 143 7.83 10.31 1.18
N PHE A 144 8.52 11.45 1.08
CA PHE A 144 9.17 12.05 2.25
C PHE A 144 8.16 12.47 3.32
N ARG A 145 7.01 13.04 2.93
CA ARG A 145 5.93 13.37 3.90
C ARG A 145 5.46 12.13 4.66
N THR A 146 5.33 11.00 3.96
CA THR A 146 4.91 9.74 4.57
C THR A 146 5.99 9.17 5.49
N LEU A 147 7.26 9.19 5.05
CA LEU A 147 8.40 8.77 5.87
C LEU A 147 8.49 9.57 7.18
N TYR A 148 8.39 10.90 7.12
CA TYR A 148 8.35 11.74 8.33
C TYR A 148 7.11 11.44 9.18
N SER A 149 5.95 11.17 8.58
CA SER A 149 4.76 10.80 9.37
C SER A 149 4.99 9.53 10.19
N PHE A 150 5.78 8.57 9.72
CA PHE A 150 6.10 7.37 10.50
C PHE A 150 6.94 7.66 11.73
N THR A 151 7.82 8.66 11.68
CA THR A 151 8.70 9.02 12.80
C THR A 151 8.17 10.15 13.69
N SER A 152 7.11 10.86 13.26
CA SER A 152 6.59 12.02 14.01
C SER A 152 5.12 11.90 14.42
N PHE A 153 4.28 11.12 13.71
CA PHE A 153 2.86 11.07 14.02
C PHE A 153 2.60 10.29 15.30
N GLY A 154 2.05 10.98 16.31
CA GLY A 154 1.78 10.39 17.62
C GLY A 154 3.05 9.98 18.35
N VAL A 155 4.21 10.56 18.03
CA VAL A 155 5.48 10.32 18.74
C VAL A 155 5.76 11.55 19.59
N ASN A 156 6.10 11.38 20.87
CA ASN A 156 6.40 12.51 21.72
C ASN A 156 7.78 13.10 21.36
N PRO A 157 7.95 14.43 21.29
CA PRO A 157 9.22 15.05 20.90
C PRO A 157 10.40 14.77 21.84
N ASP A 158 10.13 14.39 23.08
CA ASP A 158 11.11 14.03 24.10
C ASP A 158 11.54 12.54 24.04
N GLY A 159 11.00 11.78 23.08
CA GLY A 159 11.25 10.34 22.93
C GLY A 159 10.51 9.48 23.97
N SER A 160 9.64 10.08 24.78
CA SER A 160 8.84 9.31 25.73
C SER A 160 7.76 8.49 25.00
N PRO A 161 7.37 7.32 25.54
CA PRO A 161 6.36 6.48 24.90
C PRO A 161 5.00 7.18 24.80
N SER A 162 4.25 6.84 23.76
CA SER A 162 2.90 7.37 23.53
C SER A 162 1.87 6.25 23.31
N PRO A 163 0.55 6.55 23.35
CA PRO A 163 -0.48 5.56 23.04
C PRO A 163 -0.35 4.94 21.63
N LEU A 164 0.16 5.70 20.65
CA LEU A 164 0.32 5.26 19.26
C LEU A 164 1.73 4.74 18.95
N ASP A 165 2.65 4.83 19.92
CA ASP A 165 4.02 4.34 19.84
C ASP A 165 4.52 3.87 21.23
N PRO A 166 3.99 2.74 21.74
CA PRO A 166 4.44 2.17 23.00
C PRO A 166 5.83 1.52 22.85
N PRO A 167 6.58 1.31 23.94
CA PRO A 167 8.01 0.94 23.89
C PRO A 167 8.34 -0.33 23.09
N GLU A 168 7.42 -1.30 23.06
CA GLU A 168 7.61 -2.59 22.40
C GLU A 168 7.24 -2.58 20.90
N HIS A 169 6.67 -1.47 20.42
CA HIS A 169 6.05 -1.39 19.10
C HIS A 169 7.01 -0.88 18.02
N LEU A 170 7.87 -1.77 17.51
CA LEU A 170 8.87 -1.44 16.48
C LEU A 170 8.33 -1.43 15.03
N PHE A 171 7.01 -1.33 14.84
CA PHE A 171 6.42 -1.46 13.50
C PHE A 171 6.66 -0.25 12.60
N ARG A 172 6.85 0.95 13.18
CA ARG A 172 7.18 2.18 12.42
C ARG A 172 8.49 2.00 11.62
N ILE A 173 9.51 1.40 12.25
CA ILE A 173 10.79 1.05 11.60
C ILE A 173 10.54 0.16 10.38
N ARG A 174 9.68 -0.86 10.51
CA ARG A 174 9.35 -1.77 9.39
C ARG A 174 8.68 -1.03 8.23
N LEU A 175 7.81 -0.06 8.51
CA LEU A 175 7.15 0.75 7.48
C LEU A 175 8.15 1.65 6.74
N VAL A 176 9.05 2.31 7.49
CA VAL A 176 10.14 3.11 6.91
C VAL A 176 11.01 2.25 6.00
N CYS A 177 11.53 1.13 6.50
CA CYS A 177 12.35 0.23 5.69
C CYS A 177 11.60 -0.29 4.46
N THR A 178 10.31 -0.62 4.57
CA THR A 178 9.51 -1.09 3.42
C THR A 178 9.47 -0.06 2.28
N ILE A 179 9.31 1.23 2.60
CA ILE A 179 9.34 2.29 1.60
C ILE A 179 10.75 2.45 1.02
N LEU A 180 11.77 2.52 1.88
CA LEU A 180 13.16 2.71 1.44
C LEU A 180 13.67 1.54 0.58
N ASP A 181 13.34 0.30 0.92
CA ASP A 181 13.66 -0.89 0.11
C ASP A 181 12.94 -0.89 -1.24
N THR A 182 11.81 -0.16 -1.36
CA THR A 182 11.00 -0.12 -2.58
C THR A 182 11.43 0.96 -3.55
N CYS A 183 11.69 2.17 -3.05
CA CYS A 183 11.99 3.34 -3.88
C CYS A 183 13.19 4.17 -3.41
N GLY A 184 13.83 3.82 -2.30
CA GLY A 184 14.94 4.59 -1.72
C GLY A 184 16.18 4.64 -2.61
N GLN A 185 16.42 3.62 -3.43
CA GLN A 185 17.54 3.60 -4.39
C GLN A 185 17.50 4.74 -5.43
N TYR A 186 16.33 5.36 -5.64
CA TYR A 186 16.17 6.48 -6.57
C TYR A 186 16.42 7.85 -5.92
N PHE A 187 16.76 7.89 -4.64
CA PHE A 187 17.10 9.09 -3.89
C PHE A 187 18.64 9.23 -3.73
N ASP A 188 19.39 8.89 -4.78
CA ASP A 188 20.87 8.83 -4.76
C ASP A 188 21.56 10.10 -5.29
N ARG A 189 20.81 11.05 -5.87
CA ARG A 189 21.33 12.28 -6.51
C ARG A 189 20.55 13.54 -6.17
N GLY A 190 21.18 14.69 -6.34
CA GLY A 190 20.53 16.00 -6.31
C GLY A 190 19.77 16.33 -5.02
N SER A 191 18.61 16.96 -5.15
CA SER A 191 17.79 17.41 -4.02
C SER A 191 17.14 16.27 -3.24
N SER A 192 16.80 15.15 -3.90
CA SER A 192 16.23 13.97 -3.23
C SER A 192 17.24 13.26 -2.34
N LYS A 193 18.52 13.19 -2.75
CA LYS A 193 19.62 12.71 -1.89
C LYS A 193 19.69 13.51 -0.60
N ARG A 194 19.75 14.84 -0.69
CA ARG A 194 19.82 15.70 0.50
C ARG A 194 18.62 15.49 1.42
N LYS A 195 17.42 15.33 0.87
CA LYS A 195 16.20 15.03 1.65
C LYS A 195 16.29 13.68 2.35
N LEU A 196 16.83 12.66 1.68
CA LEU A 196 17.04 11.34 2.28
C LEU A 196 18.08 11.41 3.39
N ASP A 197 19.24 12.03 3.15
CA ASP A 197 20.29 12.22 4.15
C ASP A 197 19.74 12.93 5.39
N CYS A 198 18.95 14.00 5.21
CA CYS A 198 18.28 14.68 6.31
C CYS A 198 17.29 13.76 7.04
N PHE A 199 16.42 13.05 6.32
CA PHE A 199 15.45 12.13 6.93
C PHE A 199 16.15 11.03 7.74
N LEU A 200 17.25 10.47 7.25
CA LEU A 200 17.98 9.42 7.94
C LEU A 200 18.55 9.88 9.29
N VAL A 201 18.96 11.15 9.43
CA VAL A 201 19.37 11.72 10.73
C VAL A 201 18.21 11.71 11.72
N TYR A 202 17.00 12.12 11.30
CA TYR A 202 15.81 12.03 12.16
C TYR A 202 15.44 10.58 12.49
N PHE A 203 15.56 9.68 11.51
CA PHE A 203 15.23 8.27 11.69
C PHE A 203 16.23 7.52 12.60
N GLN A 204 17.48 7.96 12.68
CA GLN A 204 18.47 7.38 13.61
C GLN A 204 18.23 7.76 15.07
N VAL A 205 17.56 8.90 15.32
CA VAL A 205 17.21 9.37 16.66
C VAL A 205 15.88 8.76 17.13
N PHE A 206 14.99 8.45 16.18
CA PHE A 206 13.73 7.73 16.40
C PHE A 206 13.98 6.26 16.78
#